data_AF-A0A561PSU4-F1
#
_entry.id   AF-A0A561PSU4-F1
#
_cell.length_a   1.000
_cell.length_b   1.000
_cell.length_c   1.000
_cell.angle_alpha   90.00
_cell.angle_beta   90.00
_cell.angle_gamma   90.00
#
_symmetry.space_group_name_H-M   'P 1'
#
loop_
_entity.id
_entity.type
_entity.pdbx_description
1 polymer ?
#
loop_
_entity_poly.entity_id
_entity_poly.type
_entity_poly.pdbx_seq_one_letter_code
_entity_poly.pdbx_strand_id
1 'polypeptide(L)'
;MNHDMKNLPYTPQNFKDLADTPVGKELWSFLTSEGNLIRMETATMLERAAVEPLSQGLVSEFGESVRDDRTKQMIGHMARQIMDAMGYEVDRSALRITRPSLFTSGTTYRAKGSSGRQMKITREQREAWVRNTKNSPFNMWLDNQVRDEKGVLDLDKLYAVAKSHGLDKRYDSLNPGQQRMNIGVQLRKLVDPSLYADLA
;
A
#
# COMPACT_ATOMS: atom_id res chain seq x y z
N MET A 1 8.89 10.32 -19.74
CA MET A 1 8.93 10.99 -18.43
C MET A 1 10.24 11.76 -18.35
N ASN A 2 10.38 12.71 -17.43
CA ASN A 2 11.65 13.43 -17.27
C ASN A 2 12.57 12.58 -16.39
N HIS A 3 13.64 12.03 -16.97
CA HIS A 3 14.71 11.34 -16.23
C HIS A 3 15.92 12.25 -15.99
N ASP A 4 15.87 13.52 -16.44
CA ASP A 4 16.90 14.50 -16.11
C ASP A 4 16.68 15.02 -14.69
N MET A 5 17.33 14.35 -13.74
CA MET A 5 17.30 14.68 -12.31
C MET A 5 18.61 15.32 -11.83
N LYS A 6 19.50 15.73 -12.74
CA LYS A 6 20.86 16.20 -12.40
C LYS A 6 20.88 17.38 -11.41
N ASN A 7 19.80 18.16 -11.38
CA ASN A 7 19.68 19.35 -10.53
C ASN A 7 18.64 19.21 -9.42
N LEU A 8 18.10 18.01 -9.15
CA LEU A 8 17.13 17.81 -8.07
C LEU A 8 17.88 17.80 -6.72
N PRO A 9 17.71 18.81 -5.84
CA PRO A 9 18.35 18.80 -4.53
C PRO A 9 17.62 17.86 -3.58
N TYR A 10 18.35 17.09 -2.77
CA TYR A 10 17.72 16.31 -1.70
C TYR A 10 17.22 17.23 -0.58
N THR A 11 15.98 17.03 -0.12
CA THR A 11 15.42 17.76 1.04
C THR A 11 15.26 16.80 2.22
N PRO A 12 16.24 16.68 3.12
CA PRO A 12 16.35 15.55 4.06
C PRO A 12 15.37 15.54 5.23
N GLN A 13 14.72 16.67 5.55
CA GLN A 13 13.86 16.81 6.73
C GLN A 13 14.57 16.28 8.01
N ASN A 14 14.00 15.27 8.67
CA ASN A 14 14.52 14.68 9.90
C ASN A 14 15.77 13.79 9.71
N PHE A 15 16.25 13.61 8.48
CA PHE A 15 17.45 12.85 8.15
C PHE A 15 18.67 13.73 7.86
N LYS A 16 18.63 15.02 8.21
CA LYS A 16 19.72 15.97 7.89
C LYS A 16 21.07 15.51 8.44
N ASP A 17 21.07 14.94 9.64
CA ASP A 17 22.24 14.34 10.28
C ASP A 17 22.91 13.26 9.44
N LEU A 18 22.13 12.40 8.77
CA LEU A 18 22.66 11.38 7.85
C LEU A 18 22.97 11.96 6.47
N ALA A 19 22.11 12.84 5.97
CA ALA A 19 22.21 13.39 4.62
C ALA A 19 23.46 14.26 4.41
N ASP A 20 23.90 14.98 5.46
CA ASP A 20 25.06 15.86 5.38
C ASP A 20 26.40 15.08 5.41
N THR A 21 26.37 13.79 5.75
CA THR A 21 27.55 12.90 5.70
C THR A 21 27.99 12.60 4.26
N PRO A 22 29.24 12.17 4.04
CA PRO A 22 29.69 11.72 2.71
C PRO A 22 28.82 10.59 2.14
N VAL A 23 28.51 9.58 2.96
CA VAL A 23 27.65 8.45 2.56
C VAL A 23 26.24 8.92 2.19
N GLY A 24 25.66 9.85 2.95
CA GLY A 24 24.34 10.41 2.63
C GLY A 24 24.29 11.11 1.27
N LYS A 25 25.35 11.86 0.92
CA LYS A 25 25.49 12.53 -0.38
C LYS A 25 25.69 11.54 -1.52
N GLU A 26 26.53 10.52 -1.30
CA GLU A 26 26.77 9.45 -2.27
C GLU A 26 25.51 8.62 -2.51
N LEU A 27 24.72 8.33 -1.46
CA LEU A 27 23.42 7.68 -1.60
C LEU A 27 22.48 8.48 -2.50
N TRP A 28 22.38 9.80 -2.32
CA TRP A 28 21.55 10.63 -3.20
C TRP A 28 22.03 10.57 -4.65
N SER A 29 23.35 10.68 -4.87
CA SER A 29 23.97 10.55 -6.20
C SER A 29 23.66 9.20 -6.84
N PHE A 30 23.80 8.11 -6.08
CA PHE A 30 23.48 6.76 -6.51
C PHE A 30 22.01 6.64 -6.93
N LEU A 31 21.08 7.04 -6.06
CA LEU A 31 19.64 6.91 -6.32
C LEU A 31 19.17 7.76 -7.52
N THR A 32 19.81 8.90 -7.76
CA THR A 32 19.46 9.82 -8.87
C THR A 32 20.16 9.49 -10.19
N SER A 33 21.02 8.47 -10.23
CA SER A 33 21.60 7.98 -11.47
C SER A 33 20.53 7.43 -12.42
N GLU A 34 20.68 7.67 -13.72
CA GLU A 34 19.69 7.29 -14.74
C GLU A 34 19.26 5.82 -14.65
N GLY A 35 20.22 4.91 -14.49
CA GLY A 35 19.94 3.49 -14.33
C GLY A 35 19.07 3.15 -13.13
N ASN A 36 19.22 3.88 -12.01
CA ASN A 36 18.41 3.67 -10.82
C ASN A 36 17.03 4.33 -10.92
N LEU A 37 16.92 5.47 -11.62
CA LEU A 37 15.62 6.06 -11.97
C LEU A 37 14.78 5.08 -12.81
N ILE A 38 15.38 4.49 -13.85
CA ILE A 38 14.72 3.51 -14.72
C ILE A 38 14.30 2.27 -13.92
N ARG A 39 15.13 1.80 -12.97
CA ARG A 39 14.78 0.66 -12.09
C ARG A 39 13.57 0.98 -11.21
N MET A 40 13.53 2.15 -10.60
CA MET A 40 12.39 2.58 -9.75
C MET A 40 11.10 2.72 -10.57
N GLU A 41 11.19 3.30 -11.76
CA GLU A 41 10.08 3.40 -12.71
C GLU A 41 9.56 2.01 -13.12
N THR A 42 10.47 1.12 -13.51
CA THR A 42 10.16 -0.26 -13.90
C THR A 42 9.50 -1.02 -12.76
N ALA A 43 10.02 -0.92 -11.53
CA ALA A 43 9.39 -1.53 -10.36
C ALA A 43 7.98 -1.00 -10.13
N THR A 44 7.77 0.30 -10.35
CA THR A 44 6.45 0.94 -10.24
C THR A 44 5.48 0.41 -11.29
N MET A 45 5.91 0.25 -12.55
CA MET A 45 5.10 -0.35 -13.61
C MET A 45 4.70 -1.80 -13.30
N LEU A 46 5.60 -2.54 -12.63
CA LEU A 46 5.41 -3.92 -12.18
C LEU A 46 4.70 -4.04 -10.82
N GLU A 47 4.22 -2.93 -10.26
CA GLU A 47 3.48 -2.90 -8.98
C GLU A 47 4.29 -3.39 -7.77
N ARG A 48 5.61 -3.19 -7.83
CA ARG A 48 6.57 -3.51 -6.77
C ARG A 48 7.02 -2.25 -6.04
N ALA A 49 7.64 -2.44 -4.87
CA ALA A 49 8.21 -1.34 -4.12
C ALA A 49 9.38 -0.71 -4.91
N ALA A 50 9.41 0.62 -5.04
CA ALA A 50 10.41 1.29 -5.87
C ALA A 50 11.85 1.04 -5.41
N VAL A 51 12.07 0.87 -4.11
CA VAL A 51 13.40 0.59 -3.53
C VAL A 51 13.87 -0.85 -3.74
N GLU A 52 12.97 -1.78 -4.06
CA GLU A 52 13.29 -3.20 -4.18
C GLU A 52 14.44 -3.50 -5.17
N PRO A 53 14.40 -3.03 -6.45
CA PRO A 53 15.45 -3.29 -7.42
C PRO A 53 16.79 -2.63 -7.11
N LEU A 54 16.83 -1.69 -6.16
CA LEU A 54 18.05 -0.97 -5.76
C LEU A 54 18.89 -1.77 -4.75
N SER A 55 18.29 -2.77 -4.09
CA SER A 55 18.88 -3.51 -2.97
C SER A 55 20.28 -4.04 -3.25
N GLN A 56 20.47 -4.72 -4.39
CA GLN A 56 21.76 -5.33 -4.72
C GLN A 56 22.84 -4.28 -4.98
N GLY A 57 22.49 -3.20 -5.69
CA GLY A 57 23.43 -2.10 -5.96
C GLY A 57 23.81 -1.36 -4.67
N LEU A 58 22.83 -1.08 -3.82
CA LEU A 58 23.08 -0.44 -2.51
C LEU A 58 24.04 -1.27 -1.65
N VAL A 59 23.82 -2.59 -1.54
CA VAL A 59 24.72 -3.46 -0.76
C VAL A 59 26.09 -3.57 -1.43
N SER A 60 26.16 -3.62 -2.76
CA SER A 60 27.43 -3.73 -3.48
C SER A 60 28.29 -2.48 -3.35
N GLU A 61 27.69 -1.30 -3.30
CA GLU A 61 28.39 -0.01 -3.32
C GLU A 61 28.69 0.51 -1.91
N PHE A 62 27.75 0.33 -0.98
CA PHE A 62 27.83 0.92 0.36
C PHE A 62 28.04 -0.11 1.48
N GLY A 63 27.96 -1.41 1.17
CA GLY A 63 28.22 -2.50 2.11
C GLY A 63 27.33 -2.43 3.34
N GLU A 64 27.94 -2.44 4.52
CA GLU A 64 27.24 -2.52 5.81
C GLU A 64 26.55 -1.19 6.20
N SER A 65 27.02 -0.06 5.66
CA SER A 65 26.50 1.27 6.01
C SER A 65 25.04 1.51 5.64
N VAL A 66 24.48 0.69 4.74
CA VAL A 66 23.07 0.77 4.33
C VAL A 66 22.17 -0.24 5.05
N ARG A 67 22.72 -1.05 5.95
CA ARG A 67 21.94 -2.07 6.67
C ARG A 67 21.20 -1.55 7.88
N ASP A 68 21.65 -0.45 8.48
CA ASP A 68 20.98 0.14 9.62
C ASP A 68 19.60 0.69 9.23
N ASP A 69 18.67 0.66 10.19
CA ASP A 69 17.27 1.00 9.92
C ASP A 69 17.08 2.49 9.57
N ARG A 70 17.88 3.39 10.14
CA ARG A 70 17.75 4.84 9.92
C ARG A 70 18.22 5.21 8.50
N THR A 71 19.29 4.59 8.01
CA THR A 71 19.73 4.75 6.62
C THR A 71 18.72 4.17 5.64
N LYS A 72 18.15 2.98 5.91
CA LYS A 72 17.08 2.42 5.06
C LYS A 72 15.85 3.32 5.00
N GLN A 73 15.47 3.93 6.12
CA GLN A 73 14.38 4.91 6.17
C GLN A 73 14.71 6.15 5.34
N MET A 74 15.95 6.67 5.44
CA MET A 74 16.41 7.78 4.61
C MET A 74 16.39 7.44 3.12
N ILE A 75 16.83 6.24 2.73
CA ILE A 75 16.77 5.77 1.33
C ILE A 75 15.32 5.71 0.84
N GLY A 76 14.40 5.20 1.66
CA GLY A 76 12.97 5.22 1.35
C GLY A 76 12.41 6.64 1.19
N HIS A 77 12.87 7.58 2.01
CA HIS A 77 12.52 8.99 1.92
C HIS A 77 13.06 9.65 0.64
N MET A 78 14.33 9.41 0.30
CA MET A 78 14.94 9.85 -0.96
C MET A 78 14.16 9.31 -2.17
N ALA A 79 13.86 8.01 -2.19
CA ALA A 79 13.07 7.39 -3.25
C ALA A 79 11.69 8.03 -3.40
N ARG A 80 11.02 8.37 -2.29
CA ARG A 80 9.74 9.11 -2.36
C ARG A 80 9.89 10.46 -3.05
N GLN A 81 10.92 11.23 -2.69
CA GLN A 81 11.15 12.53 -3.32
C GLN A 81 11.43 12.40 -4.82
N ILE A 82 12.22 11.40 -5.22
CA ILE A 82 12.52 11.12 -6.63
C ILE A 82 11.25 10.74 -7.38
N MET A 83 10.47 9.80 -6.85
CA MET A 83 9.23 9.35 -7.50
C MET A 83 8.21 10.49 -7.63
N ASP A 84 8.11 11.37 -6.62
CA ASP A 84 7.26 12.56 -6.69
C ASP A 84 7.67 13.52 -7.82
N ALA A 85 8.98 13.77 -7.96
CA ALA A 85 9.56 14.58 -9.03
C ALA A 85 9.38 13.94 -10.43
N MET A 86 9.37 12.60 -10.50
CA MET A 86 9.08 11.84 -11.72
C MET A 86 7.59 11.84 -12.10
N GLY A 87 6.72 12.46 -11.32
CA GLY A 87 5.28 12.55 -11.61
C GLY A 87 4.47 11.38 -11.05
N TYR A 88 4.99 10.69 -10.04
CA TYR A 88 4.28 9.62 -9.35
C TYR A 88 3.78 10.05 -7.97
N GLU A 89 2.73 9.40 -7.49
CA GLU A 89 2.22 9.54 -6.13
C GLU A 89 2.23 8.19 -5.41
N VAL A 90 2.18 8.23 -4.08
CA VAL A 90 2.13 7.02 -3.25
C VAL A 90 0.85 6.24 -3.55
N ASP A 91 0.99 4.96 -3.88
CA ASP A 91 -0.14 4.04 -4.04
C ASP A 91 -0.40 3.27 -2.74
N ARG A 92 0.60 2.48 -2.28
CA ARG A 92 0.54 1.74 -1.02
C ARG A 92 1.83 1.93 -0.25
N SER A 93 1.70 2.10 1.06
CA SER A 93 2.85 2.12 1.97
C SER A 93 3.11 0.72 2.52
N ALA A 94 4.38 0.39 2.75
CA ALA A 94 4.82 -0.86 3.39
C ALA A 94 4.38 -2.16 2.68
N LEU A 95 4.44 -2.21 1.35
CA LEU A 95 4.28 -3.47 0.61
C LEU A 95 5.40 -4.44 1.01
N ARG A 96 5.03 -5.64 1.48
CA ARG A 96 5.98 -6.68 1.85
C ARG A 96 6.77 -7.14 0.62
N ILE A 97 8.09 -7.07 0.73
CA ILE A 97 9.01 -7.65 -0.26
C ILE A 97 9.21 -9.12 0.10
N THR A 98 8.83 -10.03 -0.81
CA THR A 98 8.80 -11.48 -0.56
C THR A 98 10.09 -12.18 -0.94
N ARG A 99 10.97 -11.52 -1.70
CA ARG A 99 12.28 -12.06 -2.09
C ARG A 99 13.36 -11.55 -1.12
N PRO A 100 14.46 -12.31 -0.92
CA PRO A 100 15.60 -11.80 -0.17
C PRO A 100 16.07 -10.44 -0.71
N SER A 101 16.09 -9.43 0.15
CA SER A 101 16.35 -8.02 -0.21
C SER A 101 16.88 -7.27 1.02
N LEU A 102 17.55 -6.13 0.79
CA LEU A 102 17.94 -5.20 1.84
C LEU A 102 16.71 -4.66 2.60
N PHE A 103 15.59 -4.53 1.91
CA PHE A 103 14.35 -4.00 2.46
C PHE A 103 13.37 -5.15 2.72
N THR A 104 12.74 -5.13 3.89
CA THR A 104 11.65 -6.06 4.21
C THR A 104 10.33 -5.63 3.58
N SER A 105 10.14 -4.33 3.41
CA SER A 105 8.98 -3.72 2.77
C SER A 105 9.36 -2.38 2.14
N GLY A 106 8.50 -1.85 1.27
CA GLY A 106 8.69 -0.53 0.70
C GLY A 106 7.41 0.09 0.14
N THR A 107 7.51 1.33 -0.27
CA THR A 107 6.39 2.09 -0.84
C THR A 107 6.25 1.78 -2.33
N THR A 108 5.01 1.54 -2.78
CA THR A 108 4.66 1.49 -4.20
C THR A 108 4.09 2.82 -4.65
N TYR A 109 4.16 3.06 -5.95
CA TYR A 109 3.73 4.30 -6.55
C TYR A 109 2.77 4.05 -7.71
N ARG A 110 2.11 5.11 -8.15
CA ARG A 110 1.29 5.15 -9.36
C ARG A 110 1.44 6.52 -10.02
N ALA A 111 1.19 6.62 -11.32
CA ALA A 111 1.28 7.90 -12.01
C ALA A 111 0.25 8.88 -11.40
N LYS A 112 0.64 10.13 -11.16
CA LYS A 112 -0.26 11.18 -10.66
C LYS A 112 -1.47 11.30 -11.60
N GLY A 113 -2.67 11.37 -11.02
CA GLY A 113 -3.91 11.44 -11.78
C GLY A 113 -4.37 10.12 -12.40
N SER A 114 -3.62 9.02 -12.25
CA SER A 114 -4.16 7.70 -12.59
C SER A 114 -5.23 7.32 -11.57
N SER A 115 -6.42 6.94 -12.05
CA SER A 115 -7.39 6.24 -11.23
C SER A 115 -6.71 4.94 -10.77
N GLY A 116 -6.35 4.86 -9.49
CA GLY A 116 -5.63 3.71 -8.93
C GLY A 116 -6.23 2.40 -9.43
N ARG A 117 -5.37 1.47 -9.89
CA ARG A 117 -5.84 0.25 -10.56
C ARG A 117 -6.82 -0.49 -9.65
N GLN A 118 -8.05 -0.67 -10.13
CA GLN A 118 -9.03 -1.51 -9.46
C GLN A 118 -8.44 -2.91 -9.30
N MET A 119 -8.38 -3.38 -8.06
CA MET A 119 -8.05 -4.76 -7.73
C MET A 119 -9.04 -5.67 -8.49
N LYS A 120 -8.57 -6.36 -9.53
CA LYS A 120 -9.36 -7.35 -10.27
C LYS A 120 -9.36 -8.65 -9.46
N ILE A 121 -10.41 -8.85 -8.66
CA ILE A 121 -10.65 -10.15 -8.01
C ILE A 121 -10.89 -11.17 -9.14
N THR A 122 -10.05 -12.19 -9.23
CA THR A 122 -10.24 -13.23 -10.26
C THR A 122 -11.50 -14.06 -9.97
N ARG A 123 -12.01 -14.76 -10.98
CA ARG A 123 -13.16 -15.65 -10.80
C ARG A 123 -12.88 -16.70 -9.72
N GLU A 124 -11.69 -17.29 -9.72
CA GLU A 124 -11.31 -18.31 -8.72
C GLU A 124 -11.26 -17.72 -7.30
N GLN A 125 -10.73 -16.51 -7.14
CA GLN A 125 -10.69 -15.82 -5.84
C GLN A 125 -12.09 -15.51 -5.32
N ARG A 126 -13.00 -15.10 -6.21
CA ARG A 126 -14.41 -14.89 -5.87
C ARG A 126 -15.07 -16.21 -5.46
N GLU A 127 -14.86 -17.29 -6.21
CA GLU A 127 -15.41 -18.61 -5.91
C GLU A 127 -14.89 -19.18 -4.59
N ALA A 128 -13.61 -19.02 -4.29
CA ALA A 128 -13.01 -19.42 -3.01
C ALA A 128 -13.60 -18.64 -1.83
N TRP A 129 -13.79 -17.32 -1.98
CA TRP A 129 -14.48 -16.51 -0.96
C TRP A 129 -15.92 -16.95 -0.75
N VAL A 130 -16.65 -17.24 -1.84
CA VAL A 130 -18.03 -17.75 -1.77
C VAL A 130 -18.09 -19.06 -0.99
N ARG A 131 -17.17 -19.99 -1.28
CA ARG A 131 -17.14 -21.31 -0.64
C ARG A 131 -16.79 -21.25 0.84
N ASN A 132 -15.78 -20.46 1.19
CA ASN A 132 -15.15 -20.55 2.51
C ASN A 132 -15.63 -19.47 3.48
N THR A 133 -16.24 -18.40 2.99
CA THR A 133 -16.43 -17.18 3.81
C THR A 133 -17.83 -16.60 3.69
N LYS A 134 -18.51 -16.69 2.54
CA LYS A 134 -19.85 -16.09 2.34
C LYS A 134 -20.85 -16.52 3.41
N ASN A 135 -20.86 -17.80 3.79
CA ASN A 135 -21.81 -18.36 4.75
C ASN A 135 -21.26 -18.40 6.19
N SER A 136 -20.20 -17.65 6.53
CA SER A 136 -19.81 -17.55 7.94
C SER A 136 -20.92 -16.84 8.74
N PRO A 137 -21.15 -17.18 10.02
CA PRO A 137 -22.25 -16.61 10.81
C PRO A 137 -22.27 -15.07 10.81
N PHE A 138 -21.10 -14.46 10.97
CA PHE A 138 -20.94 -12.99 10.85
C PHE A 138 -21.36 -12.44 9.49
N ASN A 139 -21.03 -13.11 8.39
CA ASN A 139 -21.38 -12.62 7.05
C ASN A 139 -22.87 -12.77 6.77
N MET A 140 -23.52 -13.80 7.31
CA MET A 140 -24.98 -13.95 7.25
C MET A 140 -25.67 -12.84 8.06
N TRP A 141 -25.20 -12.60 9.29
CA TRP A 141 -25.68 -11.50 10.14
C TRP A 141 -25.52 -10.12 9.48
N LEU A 142 -24.35 -9.86 8.88
CA LEU A 142 -24.10 -8.59 8.21
C LEU A 142 -24.99 -8.45 6.98
N ASP A 143 -25.06 -9.49 6.13
CA ASP A 143 -25.87 -9.45 4.91
C ASP A 143 -27.36 -9.25 5.20
N ASN A 144 -27.90 -9.77 6.30
CA ASN A 144 -29.28 -9.53 6.75
C ASN A 144 -29.57 -8.06 7.08
N GLN A 145 -28.56 -7.29 7.46
CA GLN A 145 -28.72 -5.87 7.80
C GLN A 145 -28.48 -4.95 6.61
N VAL A 146 -27.56 -5.33 5.72
CA VAL A 146 -27.04 -4.42 4.68
C VAL A 146 -27.54 -4.71 3.28
N ARG A 147 -28.39 -5.73 3.10
CA ARG A 147 -29.04 -6.01 1.82
C ARG A 147 -30.49 -5.53 1.81
N ASP A 148 -30.99 -5.23 0.62
CA ASP A 148 -32.41 -4.94 0.38
C ASP A 148 -33.21 -6.24 0.14
N GLU A 149 -34.53 -6.10 -0.08
CA GLU A 149 -35.45 -7.21 -0.36
C GLU A 149 -35.09 -7.98 -1.63
N LYS A 150 -34.29 -7.39 -2.53
CA LYS A 150 -33.80 -8.01 -3.77
C LYS A 150 -32.41 -8.62 -3.58
N GLY A 151 -31.86 -8.59 -2.38
CA GLY A 151 -30.53 -9.09 -2.04
C GLY A 151 -29.37 -8.21 -2.54
N VAL A 152 -29.64 -6.98 -2.98
CA VAL A 152 -28.63 -6.01 -3.42
C VAL A 152 -28.02 -5.32 -2.21
N LEU A 153 -26.71 -5.10 -2.24
CA LEU A 153 -26.00 -4.38 -1.18
C LEU A 153 -26.43 -2.92 -1.15
N ASP A 154 -26.91 -2.47 0.02
CA ASP A 154 -27.25 -1.10 0.34
C ASP A 154 -26.10 -0.47 1.16
N LEU A 155 -25.42 0.51 0.57
CA LEU A 155 -24.28 1.17 1.21
C LEU A 155 -24.72 2.04 2.39
N ASP A 156 -25.90 2.65 2.35
CA ASP A 156 -26.36 3.50 3.43
C ASP A 156 -26.64 2.66 4.68
N LYS A 157 -27.25 1.48 4.51
CA LYS A 157 -27.39 0.50 5.60
C LYS A 157 -26.04 0.00 6.11
N LEU A 158 -25.09 -0.31 5.23
CA LEU A 158 -23.75 -0.74 5.62
C LEU A 158 -23.05 0.30 6.51
N TYR A 159 -23.10 1.58 6.12
CA TYR A 159 -22.51 2.65 6.91
C TYR A 159 -23.29 2.97 8.19
N ALA A 160 -24.62 2.79 8.19
CA ALA A 160 -25.42 2.90 9.41
C ALA A 160 -25.03 1.83 10.45
N VAL A 161 -24.87 0.58 10.02
CA VAL A 161 -24.39 -0.52 10.87
C VAL A 161 -22.96 -0.27 11.34
N ALA A 162 -22.06 0.20 10.46
CA ALA A 162 -20.71 0.57 10.86
C ALA A 162 -20.73 1.62 11.98
N LYS A 163 -21.53 2.67 11.80
CA LYS A 163 -21.66 3.78 12.75
C LYS A 163 -22.25 3.33 14.09
N SER A 164 -23.23 2.43 14.11
CA SER A 164 -23.82 1.91 15.37
C SER A 164 -22.80 1.13 16.21
N HIS A 165 -21.73 0.63 15.60
CA HIS A 165 -20.61 -0.04 16.28
C HIS A 165 -19.36 0.85 16.40
N GLY A 166 -19.49 2.17 16.25
CA GLY A 166 -18.41 3.13 16.46
C GLY A 166 -17.40 3.25 15.33
N LEU A 167 -17.76 2.82 14.11
CA LEU A 167 -16.91 2.93 12.92
C LEU A 167 -17.40 4.05 11.97
N ASP A 168 -16.74 5.21 12.02
CA ASP A 168 -17.07 6.37 11.16
C ASP A 168 -16.26 6.44 9.85
N LYS A 169 -15.38 5.47 9.59
CA LYS A 169 -14.47 5.52 8.45
C LYS A 169 -15.21 5.31 7.12
N ARG A 170 -15.05 6.27 6.19
CA ARG A 170 -15.61 6.25 4.83
C ARG A 170 -14.61 5.73 3.79
N TYR A 171 -15.15 5.06 2.77
CA TYR A 171 -14.39 4.48 1.65
C TYR A 171 -15.00 4.86 0.30
N ASP A 172 -15.42 6.12 0.16
CA ASP A 172 -16.22 6.61 -0.98
C ASP A 172 -15.53 6.46 -2.34
N SER A 173 -14.21 6.40 -2.35
CA SER A 173 -13.41 6.19 -3.56
C SER A 173 -13.34 4.72 -4.02
N LEU A 174 -13.91 3.77 -3.28
CA LEU A 174 -13.90 2.33 -3.60
C LEU A 174 -15.24 1.86 -4.17
N ASN A 175 -15.24 0.74 -4.90
CA ASN A 175 -16.51 0.16 -5.36
C ASN A 175 -17.31 -0.47 -4.19
N PRO A 176 -18.64 -0.67 -4.33
CA PRO A 176 -19.49 -1.12 -3.22
C PRO A 176 -19.03 -2.42 -2.55
N GLY A 177 -18.54 -3.39 -3.33
CA GLY A 177 -18.01 -4.66 -2.79
C GLY A 177 -16.75 -4.47 -1.95
N GLN A 178 -15.84 -3.61 -2.39
CA GLN A 178 -14.62 -3.26 -1.64
C GLN A 178 -14.95 -2.49 -0.36
N GLN A 179 -15.93 -1.60 -0.39
CA GLN A 179 -16.40 -0.89 0.80
C GLN A 179 -16.93 -1.89 1.83
N ARG A 180 -17.85 -2.79 1.43
CA ARG A 180 -18.37 -3.88 2.28
C ARG A 180 -17.27 -4.75 2.86
N MET A 181 -16.28 -5.13 2.05
CA MET A 181 -15.17 -5.96 2.52
C MET A 181 -14.36 -5.24 3.61
N ASN A 182 -13.92 -4.00 3.35
CA ASN A 182 -13.11 -3.25 4.31
C ASN A 182 -13.86 -2.96 5.62
N ILE A 183 -15.12 -2.58 5.53
CA ILE A 183 -15.99 -2.34 6.70
C ILE A 183 -16.25 -3.64 7.45
N GLY A 184 -16.59 -4.71 6.75
CA GLY A 184 -16.87 -6.01 7.36
C GLY A 184 -15.69 -6.60 8.15
N VAL A 185 -14.45 -6.42 7.67
CA VAL A 185 -13.24 -6.85 8.39
C VAL A 185 -13.07 -6.09 9.71
N GLN A 186 -13.43 -4.81 9.75
CA GLN A 186 -13.36 -4.01 10.98
C GLN A 186 -14.52 -4.33 11.92
N LEU A 187 -15.75 -4.41 11.39
CA LEU A 187 -16.93 -4.80 12.15
C LEU A 187 -16.77 -6.16 12.84
N ARG A 188 -16.12 -7.14 12.20
CA ARG A 188 -15.88 -8.46 12.81
C ARG A 188 -15.07 -8.39 14.12
N LYS A 189 -14.30 -7.31 14.34
CA LYS A 189 -13.54 -7.10 15.58
C LYS A 189 -14.33 -6.34 16.65
N LEU A 190 -15.41 -5.68 16.26
CA LEU A 190 -16.17 -4.74 17.10
C LEU A 190 -17.56 -5.28 17.50
N VAL A 191 -18.16 -6.10 16.64
CA VAL A 191 -19.47 -6.69 16.87
C VAL A 191 -19.33 -7.86 17.82
N ASP A 192 -20.16 -7.88 18.87
CA ASP A 192 -20.21 -8.99 19.83
C ASP A 192 -20.59 -10.30 19.13
N PRO A 193 -19.77 -11.37 19.23
CA PRO A 193 -20.05 -12.65 18.61
C PRO A 193 -21.39 -13.28 18.99
N SER A 194 -21.93 -12.98 20.17
CA SER A 194 -23.25 -13.48 20.62
C SER A 194 -24.39 -13.05 19.68
N LEU A 195 -24.26 -11.92 18.99
CA LEU A 195 -25.28 -11.40 18.06
C LEU A 195 -25.45 -12.27 16.80
N TYR A 196 -24.49 -13.16 16.53
CA TYR A 196 -24.51 -14.01 15.34
C TYR A 196 -24.04 -15.44 15.61
N ALA A 197 -23.93 -15.85 16.88
CA ALA A 197 -23.48 -17.18 17.25
C ALA A 197 -24.43 -18.29 16.76
N ASP A 198 -25.73 -18.00 16.75
CA ASP A 198 -26.78 -18.97 16.40
C ASP A 198 -26.99 -19.12 14.88
N LEU A 199 -26.22 -18.39 14.06
CA LEU A 199 -26.29 -18.42 12.60
C LEU A 199 -25.24 -19.38 11.99
N ALA A 200 -24.72 -20.31 12.79
CA ALA A 200 -23.70 -21.28 12.40
C ALA A 200 -24.26 -22.58 11.81
#